data_AF-A0A317ZA39-F1
#
_entry.id   AF-A0A317ZA39-F1
#
_cell.length_a   1.000
_cell.length_b   1.000
_cell.length_c   1.000
_cell.angle_alpha   90.00
_cell.angle_beta   90.00
_cell.angle_gamma   90.00
#
_symmetry.space_group_name_H-M   'P 1'
#
loop_
_entity.id
_entity.type
_entity.pdbx_description
1 polymer ?
#
loop_
_entity_poly.entity_id
_entity_poly.type
_entity_poly.pdbx_seq_one_letter_code
_entity_poly.pdbx_strand_id
1 'polypeptide(L)' 'MTETTDYHLLSRQLDAMLDGETDLIANLSNASALLNENLSQINWVGFYLMKDEALILGPFQGKPACVHIEVGKGVC' A
#
# COMPACT_ATOMS: atom_id res chain seq x y z
N MET A 1 3.15 -4.18 -24.92
CA MET A 1 1.91 -4.85 -24.48
C MET A 1 1.69 -4.42 -23.04
N THR A 2 0.63 -3.70 -22.72
CA THR A 2 0.29 -3.43 -21.32
C THR A 2 -0.25 -4.74 -20.74
N GLU A 3 0.55 -5.44 -19.94
CA GLU A 3 0.05 -6.54 -19.14
C GLU A 3 -1.08 -6.02 -18.27
N THR A 4 -2.26 -6.62 -18.45
CA THR A 4 -3.45 -6.28 -17.69
C THR A 4 -3.34 -7.00 -16.35
N THR A 5 -3.37 -6.27 -15.24
CA THR A 5 -3.33 -6.88 -13.91
C THR A 5 -4.58 -7.74 -13.70
N ASP A 6 -4.37 -9.02 -13.37
CA ASP A 6 -5.44 -9.90 -12.91
C ASP A 6 -5.73 -9.62 -11.43
N TYR A 7 -6.70 -8.72 -11.18
CA TYR A 7 -7.09 -8.35 -9.83
C TYR A 7 -7.70 -9.50 -9.02
N HIS A 8 -8.28 -10.51 -9.67
CA HIS A 8 -8.82 -11.68 -8.97
C HIS A 8 -7.69 -12.57 -8.44
N LEU A 9 -6.65 -12.78 -9.23
CA LEU A 9 -5.45 -13.48 -8.76
C LEU A 9 -4.75 -12.69 -7.65
N LEU A 10 -4.55 -11.39 -7.86
CA LEU A 10 -3.88 -10.50 -6.91
C LEU A 10 -4.57 -10.47 -5.54
N SER A 11 -5.90 -10.37 -5.52
CA SER A 11 -6.68 -10.40 -4.27
C SER A 11 -6.49 -11.71 -3.52
N ARG A 12 -6.52 -12.86 -4.21
CA ARG A 12 -6.32 -14.17 -3.57
C ARG A 12 -4.90 -14.36 -3.04
N GLN A 13 -3.90 -13.84 -3.75
CA GLN A 13 -2.52 -13.84 -3.28
C GLN A 13 -2.37 -13.00 -2.02
N LEU A 14 -3.02 -11.83 -1.98
CA LEU A 14 -3.03 -10.99 -0.80
C LEU A 14 -3.70 -11.70 0.38
N ASP A 15 -4.91 -12.24 0.19
CA ASP A 15 -5.63 -12.98 1.24
C ASP A 15 -4.78 -14.11 1.84
N ALA A 16 -4.15 -14.92 0.98
CA ALA A 16 -3.30 -16.02 1.41
C ALA A 16 -2.04 -15.56 2.16
N MET A 17 -1.50 -14.39 1.82
CA MET A 17 -0.30 -13.85 2.44
C MET A 17 -0.57 -13.18 3.79
N LEU A 18 -1.80 -12.69 3.99
CA LEU A 18 -2.25 -12.08 5.25
C LEU A 18 -2.89 -13.10 6.21
N ASP A 19 -3.19 -14.32 5.73
CA ASP A 19 -3.86 -15.34 6.52
C ASP A 19 -3.04 -15.75 7.76
N GLY A 20 -3.69 -15.69 8.93
CA GLY A 20 -3.07 -16.02 10.21
C GLY A 20 -2.10 -14.98 10.79
N GLU A 21 -1.72 -13.93 10.05
CA GLU A 21 -0.86 -12.85 10.55
C GLU A 21 -1.69 -11.68 11.10
N THR A 22 -1.32 -11.19 12.27
CA THR A 22 -2.03 -10.12 13.00
C THR A 22 -1.22 -8.84 13.13
N ASP A 23 0.09 -8.87 12.84
CA ASP A 23 0.94 -7.70 12.83
C ASP A 23 0.57 -6.78 11.65
N LEU A 24 0.01 -5.63 11.99
CA LEU A 24 -0.44 -4.64 11.01
C LEU A 24 0.70 -4.16 10.10
N ILE A 25 1.90 -3.94 10.64
CA ILE A 25 3.01 -3.38 9.87
C ILE A 25 3.54 -4.42 8.89
N ALA A 26 3.67 -5.69 9.31
CA ALA A 26 4.05 -6.80 8.44
C ALA A 26 3.03 -6.95 7.29
N ASN A 27 1.74 -6.96 7.63
CA ASN A 27 0.66 -7.09 6.66
C ASN A 27 0.64 -5.95 5.62
N LEU A 28 0.73 -4.70 6.06
CA LEU A 28 0.77 -3.54 5.15
C LEU A 28 2.08 -3.51 4.33
N SER A 29 3.20 -3.92 4.91
CA SER A 29 4.48 -3.99 4.19
C SER A 29 4.38 -4.98 3.04
N ASN A 30 3.93 -6.21 3.32
CA ASN A 30 3.74 -7.25 2.31
C ASN A 30 2.68 -6.86 1.28
N ALA A 31 1.56 -6.26 1.70
CA ALA A 31 0.53 -5.77 0.78
C ALA A 31 1.10 -4.73 -0.20
N SER A 32 1.86 -3.74 0.29
CA SER A 32 2.47 -2.72 -0.56
C SER A 32 3.47 -3.33 -1.57
N ALA A 33 4.24 -4.34 -1.15
CA ALA A 33 5.20 -5.04 -2.00
C ALA A 33 4.48 -5.83 -3.11
N LEU A 34 3.47 -6.62 -2.76
CA LEU A 34 2.70 -7.41 -3.73
C LEU A 34 2.00 -6.52 -4.77
N LEU A 35 1.41 -5.40 -4.34
CA LEU A 35 0.82 -4.43 -5.26
C LEU A 35 1.87 -3.81 -6.19
N ASN A 36 3.04 -3.46 -5.66
CA ASN A 36 4.12 -2.87 -6.46
C ASN A 36 4.66 -3.81 -7.54
N GLU A 37 4.68 -5.12 -7.28
CA GLU A 37 5.09 -6.13 -8.26
C GLU A 37 4.07 -6.37 -9.37
N ASN A 38 2.77 -6.20 -9.08
CA ASN A 38 1.69 -6.61 -10.00
C ASN A 38 1.00 -5.44 -10.72
N LEU A 39 1.18 -4.21 -10.26
CA LEU A 39 0.62 -3.02 -10.89
C LEU A 39 1.67 -2.36 -11.78
N SER A 40 1.43 -2.39 -13.09
CA SER A 40 2.25 -1.62 -14.04
C SER A 40 1.82 -0.15 -14.03
N GLN A 41 2.75 0.76 -14.37
CA GLN A 41 2.49 2.20 -14.50
C GLN A 41 2.11 2.94 -13.20
N ILE A 42 2.60 2.49 -12.07
CA ILE A 42 2.58 3.25 -10.81
C ILE A 42 3.97 3.80 -10.49
N ASN A 43 4.02 4.92 -9.76
CA ASN A 43 5.27 5.49 -9.24
C ASN A 43 5.40 5.36 -7.71
N TRP A 44 4.31 4.99 -7.04
CA TRP A 44 4.20 4.85 -5.60
C TRP A 44 2.97 4.02 -5.22
N VAL A 45 3.09 3.15 -4.23
CA VAL A 45 1.96 2.42 -3.62
C VAL A 45 2.24 2.16 -2.16
N GLY A 46 1.24 2.33 -1.31
CA GLY A 46 1.39 2.18 0.13
C GLY A 46 0.22 2.76 0.89
N PHE A 47 0.43 2.98 2.18
CA PHE A 47 -0.64 3.32 3.10
C PHE A 47 -0.30 4.58 3.90
N TYR A 48 -1.35 5.33 4.24
CA TYR A 48 -1.32 6.28 5.35
C TYR A 48 -2.29 5.79 6.41
N LEU A 49 -1.88 5.91 7.68
CA LEU A 49 -2.65 5.48 8.83
C LEU A 49 -3.15 6.70 9.60
N MET A 50 -4.42 6.68 9.99
CA MET A 50 -4.99 7.74 10.81
C MET A 50 -4.40 7.71 12.22
N LYS A 51 -3.80 8.82 12.65
CA LYS A 51 -3.25 8.99 13.99
C LYS A 51 -3.27 10.47 14.37
N ASP A 52 -3.77 10.76 15.58
CA ASP A 52 -3.81 12.12 16.14
C ASP A 52 -4.42 13.16 15.17
N GLU A 53 -5.57 12.83 14.55
CA GLU A 53 -6.28 13.67 13.56
C GLU A 53 -5.47 14.00 12.28
N ALA A 54 -4.45 13.19 11.97
CA ALA A 54 -3.65 13.29 10.76
C ALA A 54 -3.43 11.92 10.11
N LEU A 55 -3.11 11.94 8.82
CA LEU A 55 -2.65 10.78 8.08
C LEU A 55 -1.12 10.71 8.21
N ILE A 56 -0.63 9.63 8.81
CA ILE A 56 0.80 9.37 9.01
C ILE A 56 1.26 8.30 8.02
N LEU A 57 2.42 8.52 7.41
CA LEU A 57 3.02 7.59 6.46
C LEU A 57 3.21 6.20 7.09
N GLY A 58 2.54 5.20 6.51
CA GLY A 58 2.70 3.79 6.83
C GLY A 58 3.65 3.09 5.84
N PRO A 59 3.67 1.76 5.80
CA PRO A 59 4.48 1.01 4.83
C PRO A 59 4.14 1.34 3.37
N PHE A 60 5.17 1.43 2.52
CA PHE A 60 5.03 1.80 1.12
C PHE A 60 6.20 1.30 0.26
N GLN A 61 6.00 1.32 -1.06
CA GLN A 61 7.00 1.13 -2.10
C GLN A 61 7.09 2.38 -2.97
N GLY A 62 8.31 2.79 -3.30
CA GLY A 62 8.59 3.96 -4.13
C GLY A 62 9.56 4.94 -3.47
N LYS A 63 9.56 6.19 -3.97
CA LYS A 63 10.39 7.27 -3.41
C LYS A 63 9.87 7.73 -2.04
N PRO A 64 10.71 8.35 -1.19
CA PRO A 64 10.27 8.95 0.06
C PRO A 64 9.08 9.89 -0.12
N ALA A 65 8.13 9.82 0.82
CA ALA A 65 6.87 10.58 0.78
C ALA A 65 6.71 11.47 2.03
N CYS A 66 5.72 12.37 2.01
CA CYS A 66 5.38 13.22 3.15
C CYS A 66 4.99 12.38 4.36
N VAL A 67 5.59 12.65 5.53
CA VAL A 67 5.32 11.84 6.73
C VAL A 67 3.95 12.15 7.34
N HIS A 68 3.49 13.40 7.24
CA HIS A 68 2.22 13.86 7.82
C HIS A 68 1.37 14.53 6.74
N ILE A 69 0.10 14.19 6.66
CA ILE A 69 -0.91 14.84 5.83
C ILE A 69 -2.10 15.21 6.71
N GLU A 70 -2.47 16.48 6.75
CA GLU A 70 -3.68 16.93 7.44
C GLU A 70 -4.94 16.40 6.75
N VAL A 71 -5.98 16.08 7.52
CA VAL A 71 -7.25 15.61 6.98
C VAL A 71 -7.86 16.67 6.06
N GLY A 72 -8.28 16.25 4.87
CA GLY A 72 -8.84 17.14 3.84
C GLY A 72 -7.80 17.95 3.06
N LYS A 73 -6.50 17.75 3.32
CA LYS A 73 -5.41 18.27 2.48
C LYS A 73 -4.88 17.16 1.57
N GLY A 74 -4.56 17.53 0.33
CA GLY A 74 -3.78 16.68 -0.58
C GLY A 74 -2.28 16.90 -0.39
N VAL A 75 -1.48 16.01 -0.98
CA VAL A 75 -0.03 16.19 -1.13
C VAL A 75 0.22 16.82 -2.50
N CYS A 76 1.07 17.84 -2.55
CA CYS A 76 1.52 18.46 -3.81
C CYS A 76 2.87 17.92 -4.27
#